data_AF-A0A1F7F1J1-F1
#
_entry.id   AF-A0A1F7F1J1-F1
#
_cell.length_a   1.000
_cell.length_b   1.000
_cell.length_c   1.000
_cell.angle_alpha   90.00
_cell.angle_beta   90.00
_cell.angle_gamma   90.00
#
_symmetry.space_group_name_H-M   'P 1'
#
loop_
_entity.id
_entity.type
_entity.pdbx_description
1 polymer ?
#
loop_
_entity_poly.entity_id
_entity_poly.type
_entity_poly.pdbx_seq_one_letter_code
_entity_poly.pdbx_strand_id
1 'polypeptide(L)'
;MKLFIPYTFLFFLASVGFCANMTIKEVVAGDLCINNFGDYVKLLGVVCPALGESYGNESKEFTTATLKNRRIQLEYDEKARKMDAEGTFIAYVYLFCDTCVSASFEDTLTKGQTVISYQAPLINICAELLERGLARADTVSQYASKPYFKHLEKTARTKKIGMWR
;
A
#
# COMPACT_ATOMS: atom_id res chain seq x y z
N MET A 1 -39.50 25.22 -42.46
CA MET A 1 -39.57 25.13 -40.98
C MET A 1 -39.32 23.67 -40.58
N LYS A 2 -38.11 23.34 -40.15
CA LYS A 2 -37.81 22.03 -39.54
C LYS A 2 -37.48 22.26 -38.07
N LEU A 3 -38.14 21.46 -37.25
CA LEU A 3 -38.33 21.60 -35.81
C LEU A 3 -37.00 21.44 -35.07
N PHE A 4 -36.70 22.41 -34.21
CA PHE A 4 -35.58 22.43 -33.28
C PHE A 4 -35.95 21.54 -32.09
N ILE A 5 -35.18 20.49 -31.79
CA ILE A 5 -35.30 19.71 -30.55
C ILE A 5 -34.04 19.98 -29.73
N PRO A 6 -34.08 20.89 -28.74
CA PRO A 6 -33.06 20.94 -27.71
C PRO A 6 -33.54 20.15 -26.47
N TYR A 7 -32.59 19.83 -25.59
CA TYR A 7 -32.81 19.31 -24.23
C TYR A 7 -33.18 17.83 -24.08
N THR A 8 -32.22 17.04 -23.58
CA THR A 8 -32.26 16.48 -22.21
C THR A 8 -30.86 16.01 -21.86
N PHE A 9 -30.11 16.81 -21.10
CA PHE A 9 -29.97 16.69 -19.65
C PHE A 9 -28.97 15.60 -19.25
N LEU A 10 -27.71 16.05 -19.17
CA LEU A 10 -26.64 15.63 -18.28
C LEU A 10 -27.03 14.55 -17.25
N PHE A 11 -26.47 13.35 -17.40
CA PHE A 11 -26.26 12.44 -16.29
C PHE A 11 -24.74 12.34 -16.06
N PHE A 12 -24.17 13.41 -15.50
CA PHE A 12 -22.82 13.34 -14.95
C PHE A 12 -22.96 12.64 -13.59
N LEU A 13 -22.94 11.30 -13.61
CA LEU A 13 -22.70 10.50 -12.42
C LEU A 13 -21.29 10.85 -11.95
N ALA A 14 -21.19 11.84 -11.07
CA ALA A 14 -20.03 12.02 -10.24
C ALA A 14 -19.89 10.73 -9.43
N SER A 15 -18.99 9.86 -9.86
CA SER A 15 -18.52 8.75 -9.04
C SER A 15 -17.93 9.36 -7.78
N VAL A 16 -18.70 9.32 -6.70
CA VAL A 16 -18.21 9.66 -5.37
C VAL A 16 -17.09 8.66 -5.10
N GLY A 17 -15.85 9.15 -5.18
CA GLY A 17 -14.65 8.35 -4.98
C GLY A 17 -14.78 7.62 -3.66
N PHE A 18 -14.67 6.29 -3.71
CA PHE A 18 -14.70 5.42 -2.54
C PHE A 18 -13.43 5.67 -1.73
N CYS A 19 -13.42 6.73 -0.93
CA CYS A 19 -12.38 6.99 0.07
C CYS A 19 -12.72 6.16 1.32
N ALA A 20 -12.76 4.83 1.17
CA ALA A 20 -12.81 3.97 2.34
C ALA A 20 -11.53 4.19 3.14
N ASN A 21 -11.67 4.59 4.40
CA ASN A 21 -10.57 4.66 5.35
C ASN A 21 -10.12 3.23 5.68
N MET A 22 -9.35 2.64 4.77
CA MET A 22 -8.81 1.30 4.93
C MET A 22 -7.70 1.35 5.98
N THR A 23 -7.80 0.44 6.94
CA THR A 23 -6.79 0.24 7.99
C THR A 23 -6.47 -1.25 8.10
N ILE A 24 -5.28 -1.58 8.60
CA ILE A 24 -4.94 -2.98 8.88
C ILE A 24 -5.43 -3.36 10.28
N LYS A 25 -6.33 -4.33 10.33
CA LYS A 25 -6.85 -4.90 11.58
C LYS A 25 -5.86 -5.90 12.18
N GLU A 26 -5.31 -6.76 11.34
CA GLU A 26 -4.44 -7.86 11.75
C GLU A 26 -3.34 -8.11 10.72
N VAL A 27 -2.18 -8.57 11.20
CA VAL A 27 -1.07 -9.03 10.36
C VAL A 27 -0.90 -10.53 10.58
N VAL A 28 -1.14 -11.29 9.51
CA VAL A 28 -1.08 -12.77 9.53
C VAL A 28 0.37 -13.23 9.42
N ALA A 29 1.10 -12.66 8.44
CA ALA A 29 2.52 -12.87 8.17
C ALA A 29 3.17 -11.56 7.70
N GLY A 30 4.50 -11.54 7.54
CA GLY A 30 5.22 -10.32 7.13
C GLY A 30 4.71 -9.65 5.85
N ASP A 31 4.12 -10.43 4.93
CA ASP A 31 3.60 -9.98 3.64
C ASP A 31 2.09 -10.24 3.46
N LEU A 32 1.36 -10.61 4.52
CA LEU A 32 -0.08 -10.91 4.48
C LEU A 32 -0.81 -10.28 5.67
N CYS A 33 -1.79 -9.42 5.37
CA CYS A 33 -2.57 -8.68 6.36
C CYS A 33 -4.07 -8.91 6.16
N ILE A 34 -4.87 -8.51 7.16
CA ILE A 34 -6.33 -8.42 7.09
C ILE A 34 -6.73 -6.98 7.37
N ASN A 35 -7.53 -6.38 6.48
CA ASN A 35 -8.00 -5.01 6.65
C ASN A 35 -9.21 -4.92 7.61
N ASN A 36 -9.69 -3.71 7.88
CA ASN A 36 -10.88 -3.48 8.72
C ASN A 36 -12.20 -3.97 8.13
N PHE A 37 -12.24 -4.32 6.84
CA PHE A 37 -13.40 -4.93 6.18
C PHE A 37 -13.38 -6.47 6.26
N GLY A 38 -12.28 -7.05 6.73
CA GLY A 38 -12.09 -8.51 6.81
C GLY A 38 -11.43 -9.11 5.57
N ASP A 39 -11.02 -8.29 4.60
CA ASP A 39 -10.36 -8.78 3.40
C ASP A 39 -8.88 -9.06 3.66
N TYR A 40 -8.38 -10.12 3.04
CA TYR A 40 -6.95 -10.40 3.00
C TYR A 40 -6.25 -9.49 2.00
N VAL A 41 -5.06 -9.01 2.37
CA VAL A 41 -4.20 -8.15 1.56
C VAL A 41 -2.80 -8.74 1.56
N LYS A 42 -2.35 -9.24 0.40
CA LYS A 42 -1.00 -9.71 0.14
C LYS A 42 -0.16 -8.58 -0.46
N LEU A 43 1.01 -8.35 0.10
CA LEU A 43 1.95 -7.34 -0.37
C LEU A 43 2.57 -7.79 -1.70
N LEU A 44 2.26 -7.07 -2.78
CA LEU A 44 2.75 -7.39 -4.12
C LEU A 44 4.27 -7.24 -4.20
N GLY A 45 4.92 -8.22 -4.84
CA GLY A 45 6.32 -8.15 -5.25
C GLY A 45 7.33 -8.52 -4.16
N VAL A 46 6.86 -8.92 -2.98
CA VAL A 46 7.72 -9.35 -1.86
C VAL A 46 7.27 -10.70 -1.32
N VAL A 47 8.25 -11.49 -0.86
CA VAL A 47 8.01 -12.76 -0.17
C VAL A 47 8.76 -12.72 1.16
N CYS A 48 8.02 -12.78 2.27
CA CYS A 48 8.61 -12.88 3.61
C CYS A 48 8.91 -14.35 3.96
N PRO A 49 9.90 -14.62 4.83
CA PRO A 49 10.08 -15.96 5.42
C PRO A 49 8.83 -16.43 6.15
N ALA A 50 8.58 -17.73 6.16
CA ALA A 50 7.43 -18.29 6.87
C ALA A 50 7.62 -18.21 8.39
N LEU A 51 6.52 -18.22 9.15
CA LEU A 51 6.60 -18.27 10.61
C LEU A 51 7.36 -19.53 11.05
N GLY A 52 8.32 -19.36 11.96
CA GLY A 52 9.22 -20.43 12.40
C GLY A 52 10.49 -20.59 11.55
N GLU A 53 10.56 -19.95 10.37
CA GLU A 53 11.83 -19.79 9.64
C GLU A 53 12.62 -18.60 10.19
N SER A 54 13.92 -18.59 9.89
CA SER A 54 14.80 -17.45 10.21
C SER A 54 14.23 -16.16 9.62
N TYR A 55 14.11 -15.12 10.45
CA TYR A 55 13.50 -13.81 10.14
C TYR A 55 11.98 -13.80 9.91
N GLY A 56 11.27 -14.93 10.03
CA GLY A 56 9.82 -14.97 9.82
C GLY A 56 9.03 -14.18 10.87
N ASN A 57 9.44 -14.26 12.14
CA ASN A 57 8.81 -13.51 13.22
C ASN A 57 9.15 -12.02 13.12
N GLU A 58 10.39 -11.69 12.82
CA GLU A 58 10.90 -10.34 12.67
C GLU A 58 10.18 -9.59 11.55
N SER A 59 9.93 -10.25 10.41
CA SER A 59 9.15 -9.67 9.32
C SER A 59 7.70 -9.42 9.73
N LYS A 60 7.05 -10.36 10.44
CA LYS A 60 5.69 -10.17 10.96
C LYS A 60 5.62 -9.05 11.99
N GLU A 61 6.57 -8.99 12.91
CA GLU A 61 6.65 -7.96 13.96
C GLU A 61 6.83 -6.57 13.35
N PHE A 62 7.73 -6.43 12.37
CA PHE A 62 7.91 -5.18 11.63
C PHE A 62 6.61 -4.73 10.96
N THR A 63 5.97 -5.60 10.20
CA THR A 63 4.71 -5.27 9.51
C THR A 63 3.60 -4.96 10.52
N THR A 64 3.54 -5.68 11.64
CA THR A 64 2.57 -5.43 12.73
C THR A 64 2.79 -4.05 13.35
N ALA A 65 4.01 -3.74 13.76
CA ALA A 65 4.35 -2.45 14.36
C ALA A 65 4.12 -1.29 13.39
N THR A 66 4.32 -1.53 12.09
CA THR A 66 4.21 -0.49 11.06
C THR A 66 2.78 -0.26 10.60
N LEU A 67 1.95 -1.30 10.48
CA LEU A 67 0.64 -1.20 9.81
C LEU A 67 -0.57 -1.35 10.73
N LYS A 68 -0.46 -2.05 11.86
CA LYS A 68 -1.64 -2.36 12.68
C LYS A 68 -2.35 -1.08 13.15
N ASN A 69 -3.66 -1.03 12.93
CA ASN A 69 -4.55 0.10 13.20
C ASN A 69 -4.18 1.40 12.47
N ARG A 70 -3.31 1.34 11.46
CA ARG A 70 -2.88 2.51 10.69
C ARG A 70 -3.54 2.53 9.31
N ARG A 71 -3.70 3.75 8.80
CA ARG A 71 -4.33 3.99 7.50
C ARG A 71 -3.38 3.61 6.38
N ILE A 72 -3.92 2.88 5.42
CA ILE A 72 -3.17 2.43 4.24
C ILE A 72 -3.88 2.81 2.94
N GLN A 73 -3.12 2.83 1.87
CA GLN A 73 -3.58 2.91 0.50
C GLN A 73 -3.08 1.69 -0.26
N LEU A 74 -3.96 1.06 -1.02
CA LEU A 74 -3.61 0.00 -1.95
C LEU A 74 -3.40 0.60 -3.34
N GLU A 75 -2.30 0.23 -3.98
CA GLU A 75 -2.05 0.55 -5.39
C GLU A 75 -1.93 -0.77 -6.17
N TYR A 76 -2.83 -0.96 -7.14
CA TYR A 76 -2.84 -2.14 -7.99
C TYR A 76 -1.91 -1.93 -9.19
N ASP A 77 -1.13 -2.96 -9.50
CA ASP A 77 -0.28 -2.97 -10.69
C ASP A 77 -1.04 -3.55 -11.88
N GLU A 78 -1.04 -2.86 -13.03
CA GLU A 78 -1.71 -3.33 -14.24
C GLU A 78 -1.11 -4.63 -14.80
N LYS A 79 0.15 -4.93 -14.49
CA LYS A 79 0.83 -6.16 -14.92
C LYS A 79 0.60 -7.32 -13.95
N ALA A 80 0.06 -7.04 -12.77
CA ALA A 80 -0.20 -8.04 -11.75
C ALA A 80 -1.69 -8.39 -11.69
N ARG A 81 -1.98 -9.58 -11.18
CA ARG A 81 -3.34 -9.95 -10.81
C ARG A 81 -3.74 -9.12 -9.58
N LYS A 82 -4.94 -8.54 -9.59
CA LYS A 82 -5.44 -7.71 -8.46
C LYS A 82 -5.91 -8.52 -7.25
N MET A 83 -6.27 -9.77 -7.47
CA MET A 83 -6.84 -10.66 -6.45
C MET A 83 -6.57 -12.11 -6.81
N ASP A 84 -6.21 -12.99 -5.86
CA ASP A 84 -6.02 -14.43 -6.12
C ASP A 84 -7.35 -15.20 -6.27
N ALA A 85 -7.32 -16.54 -6.27
CA ALA A 85 -8.53 -17.36 -6.43
C ALA A 85 -9.37 -17.42 -5.15
N GLU A 86 -8.73 -17.17 -4.01
CA GLU A 86 -9.28 -17.22 -2.66
C GLU A 86 -9.90 -15.87 -2.24
N GLY A 87 -9.70 -14.82 -3.04
CA GLY A 87 -10.25 -13.49 -2.80
C GLY A 87 -9.27 -12.52 -2.11
N THR A 88 -8.00 -12.90 -1.95
CA THR A 88 -6.97 -12.04 -1.37
C THR A 88 -6.60 -10.94 -2.35
N PHE A 89 -6.68 -9.69 -1.94
CA PHE A 89 -6.17 -8.56 -2.71
C PHE A 89 -4.65 -8.61 -2.82
N ILE A 90 -4.12 -8.34 -4.01
CA ILE A 90 -2.68 -8.29 -4.27
C ILE A 90 -2.36 -6.89 -4.77
N ALA A 91 -1.63 -6.12 -3.96
CA ALA A 91 -1.35 -4.71 -4.24
C ALA A 91 -0.04 -4.25 -3.58
N TYR A 92 0.51 -3.15 -4.07
CA TYR A 92 1.47 -2.40 -3.27
C TYR A 92 0.74 -1.74 -2.11
N VAL A 93 1.28 -1.89 -0.89
CA VAL A 93 0.70 -1.32 0.31
C VAL A 93 1.49 -0.08 0.69
N TYR A 94 0.80 1.06 0.69
CA TYR A 94 1.33 2.33 1.14
C TYR A 94 0.74 2.71 2.48
N LEU A 95 1.59 3.15 3.38
CA LEU A 95 1.20 3.69 4.66
C LEU A 95 1.06 5.21 4.57
N PHE A 96 -0.06 5.75 5.05
CA PHE A 96 -0.18 7.17 5.31
C PHE A 96 0.64 7.52 6.55
N CYS A 97 1.80 8.15 6.37
CA CYS A 97 2.66 8.46 7.50
C CYS A 97 2.11 9.67 8.27
N ASP A 98 1.61 9.37 9.46
CA ASP A 98 1.11 10.31 10.48
C ASP A 98 2.21 10.82 11.43
N THR A 99 3.43 10.29 11.32
CA THR A 99 4.56 10.57 12.21
C THR A 99 5.80 11.08 11.49
N CYS A 100 5.73 11.28 10.17
CA CYS A 100 6.85 11.72 9.36
C CYS A 100 7.04 13.24 9.44
N VAL A 101 8.30 13.67 9.53
CA VAL A 101 8.69 15.11 9.61
C VAL A 101 8.31 15.90 8.35
N SER A 102 8.13 15.22 7.21
CA SER A 102 7.71 15.83 5.94
C SER A 102 6.21 16.08 5.82
N ALA A 103 5.44 15.89 6.90
CA ALA A 103 4.04 16.27 6.91
C ALA A 103 3.89 17.80 6.93
N SER A 104 3.19 18.35 5.93
CA SER A 104 2.92 19.78 5.85
C SER A 104 1.48 20.11 6.25
N PHE A 105 1.34 21.25 6.92
CA PHE A 105 0.05 21.89 7.18
C PHE A 105 -0.09 23.07 6.23
N GLU A 106 -1.18 23.14 5.48
CA GLU A 106 -1.54 24.33 4.72
C GLU A 106 -2.84 24.90 5.27
N ASP A 107 -2.80 26.16 5.68
CA ASP A 107 -3.97 26.87 6.16
C ASP A 107 -4.60 27.63 4.98
N THR A 108 -5.81 27.23 4.59
CA THR A 108 -6.57 27.93 3.56
C THR A 108 -7.81 28.58 4.18
N LEU A 109 -7.90 29.91 4.10
CA LEU A 109 -9.10 30.65 4.48
C LEU A 109 -10.14 30.57 3.36
N THR A 110 -11.17 29.77 3.54
CA THR A 110 -12.29 29.69 2.59
C THR A 110 -13.55 30.22 3.26
N LYS A 111 -14.07 31.35 2.79
CA LYS A 111 -15.32 31.97 3.30
C LYS A 111 -15.35 32.19 4.83
N GLY A 112 -14.24 32.64 5.42
CA GLY A 112 -14.16 32.91 6.86
C GLY A 112 -13.97 31.67 7.74
N GLN A 113 -13.75 30.49 7.14
CA GLN A 113 -13.33 29.28 7.85
C GLN A 113 -11.87 28.97 7.49
N THR A 114 -11.06 28.73 8.52
CA THR A 114 -9.71 28.17 8.35
C THR A 114 -9.85 26.67 8.10
N VAL A 115 -9.46 26.23 6.91
CA VAL A 115 -9.29 24.81 6.59
C VAL A 115 -7.82 24.49 6.72
N ILE A 116 -7.48 23.62 7.66
CA ILE A 116 -6.12 23.08 7.81
C ILE A 116 -6.07 21.79 6.96
N SER A 117 -5.33 21.79 5.87
CA SER A 117 -5.04 20.57 5.11
C SER A 117 -3.75 19.92 5.60
N TYR A 118 -3.74 18.59 5.66
CA TYR A 118 -2.61 17.77 6.08
C TYR A 118 -2.15 16.92 4.90
N GLN A 119 -0.89 17.09 4.47
CA GLN A 119 -0.28 16.27 3.42
C GLN A 119 0.61 15.20 4.07
N ALA A 120 0.17 13.94 4.06
CA ALA A 120 0.95 12.82 4.57
C ALA A 120 1.82 12.22 3.46
N PRO A 121 3.12 11.94 3.69
CA PRO A 121 3.88 11.14 2.73
C PRO A 121 3.40 9.68 2.76
N LEU A 122 3.36 9.07 1.58
CA LEU A 122 3.06 7.65 1.42
C LEU A 122 4.34 6.82 1.47
N ILE A 123 4.41 5.87 2.40
CA ILE A 123 5.57 4.96 2.54
C ILE A 123 5.23 3.61 1.91
N ASN A 124 6.03 3.17 0.94
CA ASN A 124 5.88 1.85 0.32
C ASN A 124 6.42 0.75 1.26
N ILE A 125 5.53 -0.05 1.85
CA ILE A 125 5.92 -1.06 2.84
C ILE A 125 6.69 -2.23 2.20
N CYS A 126 6.40 -2.56 0.94
CA CYS A 126 7.15 -3.57 0.21
C CYS A 126 8.63 -3.17 0.08
N ALA A 127 8.90 -1.89 -0.21
CA ALA A 127 10.26 -1.37 -0.29
C ALA A 127 10.96 -1.42 1.08
N GLU A 128 10.29 -0.98 2.16
CA GLU A 128 10.83 -1.04 3.53
C GLU A 128 11.23 -2.45 3.95
N LEU A 129 10.41 -3.46 3.65
CA LEU A 129 10.71 -4.87 3.95
C LEU A 129 11.99 -5.34 3.23
N LEU A 130 12.17 -4.96 1.97
CA LEU A 130 13.35 -5.32 1.18
C LEU A 130 14.62 -4.62 1.68
N GLU A 131 14.53 -3.32 1.96
CA GLU A 131 15.65 -2.52 2.46
C GLU A 131 16.18 -3.02 3.81
N ARG A 132 15.27 -3.49 4.66
CA ARG A 132 15.57 -4.06 5.98
C ARG A 132 16.01 -5.52 5.92
N GLY A 133 16.03 -6.13 4.74
CA GLY A 133 16.37 -7.55 4.56
C GLY A 133 15.38 -8.49 5.27
N LEU A 134 14.11 -8.10 5.33
CA LEU A 134 12.99 -8.85 5.93
C LEU A 134 12.14 -9.58 4.87
N ALA A 135 12.39 -9.31 3.59
CA ALA A 135 11.73 -9.99 2.49
C ALA A 135 12.68 -10.18 1.28
N ARG A 136 12.29 -11.08 0.37
CA ARG A 136 12.93 -11.26 -0.94
C ARG A 136 12.02 -10.66 -2.01
N ALA A 137 12.59 -10.19 -3.12
CA ALA A 137 11.79 -9.78 -4.25
C ALA A 137 11.16 -11.01 -4.91
N ASP A 138 9.85 -10.94 -5.18
CA ASP A 138 9.14 -12.01 -5.87
C ASP A 138 9.66 -12.17 -7.31
N THR A 139 10.24 -13.33 -7.61
CA THR A 139 10.76 -13.61 -8.95
C THR A 139 9.70 -14.14 -9.90
N VAL A 140 8.59 -14.69 -9.39
CA VAL A 140 7.56 -15.42 -10.15
C VAL A 140 6.54 -14.46 -10.73
N SER A 141 5.93 -13.60 -9.91
CA SER A 141 4.83 -12.73 -10.36
C SER A 141 5.28 -11.63 -11.32
N GLN A 142 4.42 -11.18 -12.23
CA GLN A 142 4.69 -10.01 -13.08
C GLN A 142 4.19 -8.74 -12.39
N TYR A 143 5.03 -7.73 -12.29
CA TYR A 143 4.73 -6.41 -11.70
C TYR A 143 5.76 -5.38 -12.16
N ALA A 144 5.37 -4.11 -12.26
CA ALA A 144 6.17 -3.02 -12.80
C ALA A 144 7.41 -2.71 -11.95
N SER A 145 7.29 -2.75 -10.61
CA SER A 145 8.37 -2.40 -9.67
C SER A 145 9.46 -3.47 -9.51
N LYS A 146 9.42 -4.57 -10.29
CA LYS A 146 10.37 -5.69 -10.17
C LYS A 146 11.85 -5.27 -10.26
N PRO A 147 12.29 -4.42 -11.21
CA PRO A 147 13.68 -3.98 -11.26
C PRO A 147 14.12 -3.22 -10.01
N TYR A 148 13.25 -2.36 -9.49
CA TYR A 148 13.50 -1.59 -8.28
C TYR A 148 13.60 -2.49 -7.04
N PHE A 149 12.66 -3.43 -6.87
CA PHE A 149 12.67 -4.36 -5.74
C PHE A 149 13.91 -5.27 -5.75
N LYS A 150 14.33 -5.75 -6.92
CA LYS A 150 15.60 -6.49 -7.06
C LYS A 150 16.82 -5.65 -6.69
N HIS A 151 16.80 -4.35 -6.99
CA HIS A 151 17.87 -3.44 -6.58
C HIS A 151 17.94 -3.28 -5.05
N LEU A 152 16.79 -3.11 -4.38
CA LEU A 152 16.73 -3.04 -2.91
C LEU A 152 17.23 -4.32 -2.25
N GLU A 153 16.76 -5.48 -2.70
CA GLU A 153 17.21 -6.77 -2.19
C GLU A 153 18.73 -6.96 -2.39
N LYS A 154 19.26 -6.65 -3.58
CA LYS A 154 20.70 -6.72 -3.86
C LYS A 154 21.49 -5.81 -2.92
N THR A 155 20.97 -4.62 -2.63
CA THR A 155 21.60 -3.67 -1.70
C THR A 155 21.63 -4.21 -0.28
N ALA A 156 20.51 -4.75 0.21
CA ALA A 156 20.44 -5.39 1.52
C ALA A 156 21.38 -6.59 1.64
N ARG A 157 21.46 -7.43 0.60
CA ARG A 157 22.42 -8.56 0.50
C ARG A 157 23.87 -8.09 0.58
N THR A 158 24.23 -7.10 -0.23
CA THR A 158 25.61 -6.57 -0.28
C THR A 158 26.03 -5.99 1.07
N LYS A 159 25.09 -5.33 1.77
CA LYS A 159 25.31 -4.75 3.09
C LYS A 159 25.15 -5.74 4.25
N LYS A 160 24.80 -7.01 3.98
CA LYS A 160 24.51 -8.04 5.00
C LYS A 160 23.48 -7.57 6.03
N ILE A 161 22.33 -7.09 5.54
CA ILE A 161 21.24 -6.58 6.38
C ILE A 161 20.15 -7.66 6.54
N GLY A 162 19.53 -7.73 7.72
CA GLY A 162 18.43 -8.67 7.99
C GLY A 162 18.86 -10.12 7.77
N MET A 163 18.06 -10.88 7.02
CA MET A 163 18.31 -12.30 6.74
C MET A 163 19.55 -12.58 5.87
N TRP A 164 20.26 -11.54 5.43
CA TRP A 164 21.48 -11.66 4.63
C TRP A 164 22.78 -11.56 5.45
N ARG A 165 22.67 -11.56 6.79
CA ARG A 165 23.81 -11.50 7.71
C ARG A 165 24.68 -12.76 7.67
#